data_AF-A0A7Z1SE66-F1
#
_entry.id   AF-A0A7Z1SE66-F1
#
_cell.length_a   1.000
_cell.length_b   1.000
_cell.length_c   1.000
_cell.angle_alpha   90.00
_cell.angle_beta   90.00
_cell.angle_gamma   90.00
#
_symmetry.space_group_name_H-M   'P 1'
#
loop_
_entity.id
_entity.type
_entity.pdbx_description
1 polymer ?
#
loop_
_entity_poly.entity_id
_entity_poly.type
_entity_poly.pdbx_seq_one_letter_code
_entity_poly.pdbx_strand_id
1 'polypeptide(L)' 'FLADAKTGGLQPSMAHNMATTLAVQGAFFDVVTNYINDPKADPADAAKKLAAAIKAAQ' A
#
# COMPACT_ATOMS: atom_id res chain seq x y z
N PHE A 1 -22.44 0.45 5.21
CA PHE A 1 -22.03 1.55 6.11
C PHE A 1 -22.33 1.27 7.59
N LEU A 2 -23.60 1.29 8.04
CA LEU A 2 -23.94 1.06 9.47
C LEU A 2 -23.55 -0.34 9.98
N ALA A 3 -23.59 -1.35 9.11
CA ALA A 3 -23.12 -2.70 9.43
C ALA A 3 -21.58 -2.75 9.56
N ASP A 4 -20.86 -2.13 8.61
CA ASP A 4 -19.39 -2.10 8.57
C ASP A 4 -18.79 -1.29 9.73
N ALA A 5 -19.49 -0.23 10.17
CA ALA A 5 -19.08 0.57 11.33
C ALA A 5 -18.97 -0.27 12.61
N LYS A 6 -19.83 -1.28 12.76
CA LYS A 6 -19.88 -2.13 13.96
C LYS A 6 -18.81 -3.22 13.96
N THR A 7 -18.24 -3.53 12.79
CA THR A 7 -17.25 -4.60 12.61
C THR A 7 -15.84 -4.08 12.34
N GLY A 8 -15.65 -2.75 12.29
CA GLY A 8 -14.39 -2.12 11.92
C GLY A 8 -14.10 -2.16 10.41
N GLY A 9 -15.10 -2.43 9.57
CA GLY A 9 -14.98 -2.42 8.10
C GLY A 9 -14.79 -1.02 7.50
N LEU A 10 -15.00 0.04 8.28
CA LEU A 10 -14.68 1.41 7.88
C LEU A 10 -13.19 1.70 8.14
N GLN A 11 -12.38 1.46 7.13
CA GLN A 11 -10.93 1.67 7.18
C GLN A 11 -10.52 2.93 6.39
N PRO A 12 -9.49 3.67 6.84
CA PRO A 12 -8.95 4.78 6.08
C PRO A 12 -8.31 4.29 4.78
N SER A 13 -8.52 5.03 3.68
CA SER A 13 -7.89 4.72 2.39
C SER A 13 -6.42 5.14 2.35
N MET A 14 -5.52 4.19 2.07
CA MET A 14 -4.10 4.48 1.82
C MET A 14 -3.90 5.25 0.50
N ALA A 15 -4.60 4.86 -0.57
CA ALA A 15 -4.46 5.50 -1.87
C ALA A 15 -5.00 6.94 -1.92
N HIS A 16 -5.80 7.36 -0.94
CA HIS A 16 -6.42 8.68 -0.88
C HIS A 16 -6.05 9.46 0.39
N ASN A 17 -4.81 9.32 0.85
CA ASN A 17 -4.18 10.18 1.88
C ASN A 17 -4.80 10.05 3.29
N MET A 18 -5.54 8.98 3.58
CA MET A 18 -6.24 8.83 4.86
C MET A 18 -5.51 7.90 5.85
N ALA A 19 -4.64 7.01 5.36
CA ALA A 19 -4.09 5.92 6.17
C ALA A 19 -2.58 6.04 6.45
N THR A 20 -1.83 6.89 5.74
CA THR A 20 -0.36 6.97 5.82
C THR A 20 0.14 8.40 5.60
N THR A 21 1.43 8.64 5.83
CA THR A 21 2.10 9.86 5.37
C THR A 21 2.24 9.86 3.83
N LEU A 22 2.44 11.04 3.23
CA LEU A 22 2.63 11.17 1.78
C LEU A 22 3.91 10.47 1.28
N ALA A 23 4.98 10.44 2.10
CA ALA A 23 6.22 9.73 1.76
C ALA A 23 6.00 8.21 1.67
N VAL A 24 5.32 7.64 2.67
CA VAL A 24 4.97 6.21 2.68
C VAL A 24 4.00 5.87 1.56
N GLN A 25 3.05 6.76 1.25
CA GLN A 25 2.12 6.58 0.13
C GLN A 25 2.87 6.54 -1.22
N GLY A 26 3.79 7.47 -1.46
CA GLY A 26 4.59 7.49 -2.68
C GLY A 26 5.40 6.21 -2.85
N ALA A 27 6.09 5.76 -1.80
CA ALA A 27 6.84 4.50 -1.81
C ALA A 27 5.93 3.29 -2.10
N PHE A 28 4.69 3.30 -1.61
CA PHE A 28 3.70 2.26 -1.90
C PHE A 28 3.32 2.26 -3.39
N PHE A 29 3.01 3.44 -3.94
CA PHE A 29 2.65 3.58 -5.35
C PHE A 29 3.78 3.17 -6.28
N ASP A 30 5.03 3.50 -5.97
CA ASP A 30 6.18 3.13 -6.80
C ASP A 30 6.33 1.60 -6.89
N VAL A 31 6.28 0.90 -5.77
CA VAL A 31 6.43 -0.57 -5.75
C VAL A 31 5.28 -1.26 -6.48
N VAL A 32 4.03 -0.84 -6.22
CA VAL A 32 2.86 -1.42 -6.88
C VAL A 32 2.87 -1.14 -8.38
N THR A 33 3.19 0.08 -8.79
CA THR A 33 3.28 0.46 -10.22
C THR A 33 4.34 -0.37 -10.94
N ASN A 34 5.52 -0.54 -10.32
CA ASN A 34 6.57 -1.36 -10.90
C ASN A 34 6.17 -2.84 -11.00
N TYR A 35 5.46 -3.37 -9.99
CA TYR A 35 4.96 -4.74 -10.02
C TYR A 35 3.95 -4.99 -11.15
N ILE A 36 2.95 -4.12 -11.31
CA ILE A 36 1.92 -4.31 -12.35
C ILE A 36 2.44 -4.08 -13.77
N ASN A 37 3.53 -3.32 -13.92
CA ASN A 37 4.13 -3.04 -15.22
C ASN A 37 5.07 -4.15 -15.72
N ASP A 38 5.46 -5.09 -14.86
CA ASP A 38 6.28 -6.24 -15.25
C ASP A 38 5.45 -7.54 -15.18
N PRO A 39 5.09 -8.14 -16.34
CA PRO A 39 4.28 -9.37 -16.37
C PRO A 39 5.02 -10.59 -15.81
N LYS A 40 6.32 -10.49 -15.55
CA LYS A 40 7.15 -11.55 -14.94
C LYS A 40 7.47 -11.26 -13.47
N ALA A 41 6.95 -10.19 -12.90
CA ALA A 41 7.24 -9.83 -11.51
C ALA A 41 6.77 -10.92 -10.54
N ASP A 42 7.65 -11.28 -9.61
CA ASP A 42 7.33 -12.20 -8.53
C ASP A 42 6.57 -11.46 -7.40
N PRO A 43 5.33 -11.89 -7.05
CA PRO A 43 4.60 -11.29 -5.94
C PRO A 43 5.35 -11.33 -4.61
N ALA A 44 6.13 -12.39 -4.35
CA ALA A 44 6.85 -12.54 -3.08
C ALA A 44 8.01 -11.53 -2.97
N ASP A 45 8.73 -11.30 -4.06
CA ASP A 45 9.73 -10.25 -4.15
C ASP A 45 9.11 -8.84 -4.03
N ALA A 46 7.98 -8.60 -4.70
CA ALA A 46 7.26 -7.32 -4.60
C ALA A 46 6.83 -7.00 -3.16
N ALA A 47 6.34 -8.00 -2.42
CA ALA A 47 6.00 -7.83 -1.00
C ALA A 47 7.21 -7.47 -0.13
N LYS A 48 8.38 -8.07 -0.39
CA LYS A 48 9.63 -7.73 0.32
C LYS A 48 10.07 -6.31 0.00
N LYS A 49 10.04 -5.92 -1.29
CA LYS A 49 10.34 -4.56 -1.75
C LYS A 49 9.41 -3.54 -1.12
N LEU A 50 8.11 -3.84 -1.02
CA LEU A 50 7.12 -2.98 -0.39
C LEU A 50 7.46 -2.72 1.08
N ALA A 51 7.73 -3.76 1.86
CA ALA A 51 8.08 -3.62 3.27
C ALA A 51 9.37 -2.80 3.46
N ALA A 52 10.39 -3.05 2.62
CA ALA A 52 11.65 -2.31 2.66
C ALA A 52 11.46 -0.82 2.30
N ALA A 53 10.69 -0.52 1.25
CA ALA A 53 10.41 0.83 0.80
C ALA A 53 9.61 1.63 1.83
N ILE A 54 8.57 1.01 2.42
CA ILE A 54 7.80 1.63 3.51
C ILE A 54 8.71 1.95 4.70
N LYS A 55 9.57 1.00 5.11
CA LYS A 55 10.50 1.21 6.23
C LYS A 55 11.48 2.35 5.96
N ALA A 56 11.93 2.53 4.72
CA ALA A 56 12.83 3.63 4.34
C ALA A 56 12.14 5.00 4.26
N ALA A 57 10.82 5.01 4.08
CA ALA A 57 10.01 6.23 3.96
C ALA A 57 9.37 6.70 5.28
N GLN A 58 9.60 5.97 6.38
CA GLN A 58 9.11 6.28 7.74
C GLN A 58 9.97 7.31 8.47
#